data_AF-A0A923IYD9-F1
#
_entry.id   AF-A0A923IYD9-F1
#
_cell.length_a   1.000
_cell.length_b   1.000
_cell.length_c   1.000
_cell.angle_alpha   90.00
_cell.angle_beta   90.00
_cell.angle_gamma   90.00
#
_symmetry.space_group_name_H-M   'P 1'
#
loop_
_entity.id
_entity.type
_entity.pdbx_description
1 polymer ?
#
loop_
_entity_poly.entity_id
_entity_poly.type
_entity_poly.pdbx_seq_one_letter_code
_entity_poly.pdbx_strand_id
1 'polypeptide(L)' 'MKKVSKYCTNGTKPVFHEYFQRKIGEGKTKPQALVCIMRRLVNIVYGMLKNKTEYRVPQLPTNVDNMV' A
#
# COMPACT_ATOMS: atom_id res chain seq x y z
N MET A 1 -14.15 23.36 -11.22
CA MET A 1 -13.85 22.24 -12.14
C MET A 1 -12.45 21.71 -11.87
N LYS A 2 -12.28 20.65 -11.06
CA LYS A 2 -11.00 19.92 -10.98
C LYS A 2 -11.12 18.70 -11.89
N LYS A 3 -10.45 18.73 -13.04
CA LYS A 3 -10.35 17.57 -13.94
C LYS A 3 -9.43 16.55 -13.28
N VAL A 4 -10.00 15.66 -12.46
CA VAL A 4 -9.26 14.51 -11.95
C VAL A 4 -9.16 13.51 -13.09
N SER A 5 -7.92 13.24 -13.48
CA SER A 5 -7.54 12.42 -14.62
C SER A 5 -8.14 11.02 -14.54
N LYS A 6 -8.62 10.55 -15.70
CA LYS A 6 -9.30 9.27 -15.96
C LYS A 6 -8.38 8.05 -15.75
N TYR A 7 -7.95 7.79 -14.53
CA TYR A 7 -7.35 6.50 -14.17
C TYR A 7 -8.24 5.83 -13.12
N CYS A 8 -9.00 4.84 -13.60
CA CYS A 8 -9.72 3.79 -12.86
C CYS A 8 -10.60 4.20 -11.67
N THR A 9 -11.79 4.70 -12.01
CA THR A 9 -13.01 4.52 -11.20
C THR A 9 -13.25 3.01 -10.99
N ASN A 10 -13.52 2.59 -9.75
CA ASN A 10 -13.94 1.25 -9.27
C ASN A 10 -12.84 0.34 -8.62
N GLY A 11 -12.76 0.36 -7.28
CA GLY A 11 -12.51 -0.87 -6.49
C GLY A 11 -11.08 -1.24 -6.04
N THR A 12 -10.05 -0.45 -6.30
CA THR A 12 -8.65 -0.89 -6.07
C THR A 12 -8.08 -0.41 -4.73
N LYS A 13 -7.79 -1.37 -3.85
CA LYS A 13 -7.26 -1.25 -2.47
C LYS A 13 -6.35 0.00 -2.22
N PRO A 14 -6.80 1.01 -1.45
CA PRO A 14 -6.05 2.26 -1.22
C PRO A 14 -4.71 2.05 -0.49
N VAL A 15 -4.61 0.97 0.28
CA VAL A 15 -3.46 0.62 1.13
C VAL A 15 -2.13 0.54 0.38
N PHE A 16 -2.13 -0.07 -0.81
CA PHE A 16 -0.90 -0.26 -1.58
C PHE A 16 -0.54 0.96 -2.41
N HIS A 17 -1.54 1.74 -2.84
CA HIS A 17 -1.31 2.99 -3.55
C HIS A 17 -0.66 4.02 -2.63
N GLU A 18 -1.16 4.20 -1.41
CA GLU A 18 -0.55 5.10 -0.42
C GLU A 18 0.88 4.66 -0.06
N TYR A 19 1.09 3.36 0.14
CA TYR A 19 2.43 2.82 0.40
C TYR A 19 3.39 3.07 -0.78
N PHE A 20 2.92 2.95 -2.03
CA PHE A 20 3.70 3.30 -3.20
C PHE A 20 4.13 4.76 -3.16
N GLN A 21 3.18 5.68 -2.96
CA GLN A 21 3.45 7.11 -2.91
C GLN A 21 4.42 7.47 -1.79
N ARG A 22 4.27 6.86 -0.61
CA ARG A 22 5.24 7.02 0.49
C ARG A 22 6.64 6.57 0.08
N LYS A 23 6.77 5.43 -0.60
CA LYS A 23 8.07 4.94 -1.09
C LYS A 23 8.69 5.84 -2.14
N ILE A 24 7.88 6.49 -2.98
CA ILE A 24 8.36 7.51 -3.91
C ILE A 24 8.81 8.77 -3.15
N GLY A 25 8.05 9.22 -2.13
CA GLY A 25 8.42 10.35 -1.28
C GLY A 25 9.70 10.13 -0.46
N GLU A 26 10.00 8.89 -0.10
CA GLU A 26 11.29 8.46 0.49
C GLU A 26 12.47 8.52 -0.52
N GLY A 27 12.24 8.93 -1.77
CA GLY A 27 13.28 9.04 -2.80
C GLY A 27 13.56 7.73 -3.56
N LYS A 28 12.73 6.70 -3.40
CA LYS A 28 12.91 5.44 -4.16
C LYS A 28 12.44 5.62 -5.59
N THR A 29 13.15 4.98 -6.52
CA THR A 29 12.70 4.89 -7.91
C THR A 29 11.42 4.07 -8.02
N LYS A 30 10.59 4.35 -9.04
CA LYS A 30 9.36 3.60 -9.32
C LYS A 30 9.53 2.08 -9.30
N PRO A 31 10.53 1.46 -9.99
CA PRO A 31 10.73 0.02 -9.90
C PRO A 31 11.09 -0.46 -8.50
N GLN A 32 11.91 0.29 -7.74
CA GLN A 32 12.24 -0.07 -6.36
C GLN A 32 11.02 -0.01 -5.44
N ALA A 33 10.14 0.98 -5.63
CA ALA A 33 8.89 1.10 -4.88
C ALA A 33 7.95 -0.10 -5.16
N LEU A 34 7.86 -0.55 -6.42
CA LEU A 34 7.12 -1.77 -6.79
C LEU A 34 7.72 -3.03 -6.15
N VAL A 35 9.05 -3.18 -6.18
CA VAL A 35 9.74 -4.29 -5.48
C VAL A 35 9.47 -4.27 -3.98
N CYS A 36 9.40 -3.09 -3.37
CA CYS A 36 9.04 -2.92 -1.97
C CYS A 36 7.62 -3.44 -1.66
N ILE A 37 6.67 -3.22 -2.58
CA ILE A 37 5.29 -3.73 -2.46
C ILE A 37 5.26 -5.25 -2.62
N MET A 38 5.93 -5.79 -3.64
CA MET A 38 6.00 -7.23 -3.88
C MET A 38 6.58 -7.99 -2.68
N ARG A 39 7.67 -7.48 -2.09
CA ARG A 39 8.27 -8.07 -0.87
C ARG A 39 7.29 -8.06 0.31
N ARG A 40 6.52 -6.98 0.49
CA ARG A 40 5.49 -6.90 1.54
C ARG A 40 4.41 -7.95 1.34
N LEU A 41 3.97 -8.19 0.10
CA LEU A 41 2.98 -9.23 -0.22
C LEU A 41 3.50 -10.63 0.12
N VAL A 42 4.71 -10.96 -0.32
CA VAL A 42 5.32 -12.28 -0.04
C VAL A 42 5.46 -12.52 1.47
N ASN A 43 5.86 -11.51 2.24
CA ASN A 43 5.97 -11.64 3.69
C ASN A 43 4.61 -11.88 4.37
N ILE A 44 3.54 -11.24 3.89
CA ILE A 44 2.19 -11.47 4.42
C ILE A 44 1.74 -12.90 4.12
N VAL A 45 1.91 -13.35 2.87
CA VAL A 45 1.56 -14.73 2.48
C VAL A 45 2.37 -15.75 3.28
N TYR A 46 3.68 -15.52 3.41
CA TYR A 46 4.54 -16.39 4.22
C TYR A 46 4.10 -16.43 5.69
N GLY A 47 3.78 -15.29 6.29
CA GLY A 47 3.27 -15.21 7.67
C GLY A 47 1.94 -15.95 7.86
N MET A 48 1.03 -15.83 6.89
CA MET A 48 -0.24 -16.57 6.89
C MET A 48 -0.02 -18.07 6.84
N LEU A 49 0.80 -18.54 5.89
CA LEU A 49 1.07 -19.96 5.69
C LEU A 49 1.78 -20.57 6.90
N LYS A 50 2.76 -19.85 7.47
CA LYS A 50 3.53 -20.32 8.63
C LYS A 50 2.65 -20.46 9.88
N ASN A 51 1.79 -19.48 10.14
CA ASN A 51 0.98 -19.44 11.35
C ASN A 51 -0.41 -20.07 11.16
N LYS A 52 -0.75 -20.52 9.93
CA LYS A 52 -2.09 -20.98 9.54
C LYS A 52 -3.19 -20.00 9.96
N THR A 53 -2.93 -18.71 9.75
CA THR A 53 -3.84 -17.62 10.14
C THR A 53 -4.55 -17.05 8.92
N GLU A 54 -5.77 -16.59 9.12
CA GLU A 54 -6.55 -15.92 8.09
C GLU A 54 -5.90 -14.60 7.66
N TYR A 55 -6.13 -14.22 6.40
CA TYR A 55 -5.64 -12.95 5.88
C TYR A 55 -6.30 -11.79 6.64
N ARG A 56 -5.47 -10.98 7.30
CA ARG A 56 -5.89 -9.69 7.85
C ARG A 56 -5.37 -8.58 6.95
N VAL A 57 -6.27 -7.69 6.54
CA VAL A 57 -5.90 -6.49 5.79
C VAL A 57 -4.88 -5.70 6.63
N PRO A 58 -3.70 -5.36 6.08
CA PRO A 58 -2.73 -4.57 6.82
C PRO A 58 -3.36 -3.20 7.14
N GLN A 59 -3.56 -2.92 8.43
CA GLN A 59 -3.94 -1.60 8.91
C GLN A 59 -2.80 -0.63 8.52
N LEU A 60 -3.12 0.41 7.75
CA LEU A 60 -2.17 1.51 7.55
C LEU A 60 -2.00 2.23 8.89
N PRO A 61 -0.81 2.73 9.23
CA PRO A 61 -0.70 3.70 10.31
C PRO A 61 -1.48 4.94 9.88
N THR A 62 -2.71 5.05 10.36
CA THR A 62 -3.55 6.24 10.27
C THR A 62 -2.82 7.35 11.02
N ASN A 63 -2.00 8.13 10.31
CA ASN A 63 -1.57 9.44 10.82
C ASN A 63 -2.73 10.42 10.55
N VAL A 64 -3.87 10.21 11.23
CA VAL A 64 -4.99 11.16 11.27
C VAL A 64 -5.22 11.76 12.65
N ASP A 65 -4.29 11.55 13.59
CA ASP A 65 -4.37 12.11 14.95
C ASP A 65 -3.40 13.28 15.20
N ASN A 66 -3.02 14.08 14.19
CA ASN A 66 -2.19 15.29 14.40
C ASN A 66 -2.40 16.42 13.37
N MET A 67 -3.64 16.66 12.93
CA MET A 67 -4.08 17.95 12.35
C MET A 67 -5.59 18.13 12.55
N VAL A 68 -6.02 18.33 13.81
CA VAL A 68 -7.00 19.33 14.29
C VAL A 68 -6.72 19.53 15.78
#